data_AF-A0A423NBY0-F1
#
_entry.id   AF-A0A423NBY0-F1
#
_cell.length_a   1.000
_cell.length_b   1.000
_cell.length_c   1.000
_cell.angle_alpha   90.00
_cell.angle_beta   90.00
_cell.angle_gamma   90.00
#
_symmetry.space_group_name_H-M   'P 1'
#
loop_
_entity.id
_entity.type
_entity.pdbx_description
1 polymer ?
#
loop_
_entity_poly.entity_id
_entity_poly.type
_entity_poly.pdbx_seq_one_letter_code
_entity_poly.pdbx_strand_id
1 'polypeptide(L)' 'MRNLKRIFLGVFILLLILVVLAFVLENQQSVSLLFLGLSGPQLPISLIVVLALLIGMLMGPVLGWFLGRSSRAARKRLV' A
#
# COMPACT_ATOMS: atom_id res chain seq x y z
N MET A 1 25.53 -4.11 -14.46
CA MET A 1 24.73 -3.96 -13.21
C MET A 1 23.29 -3.47 -13.42
N ARG A 2 22.96 -2.71 -14.48
CA ARG A 2 21.58 -2.19 -14.72
C ARG A 2 20.54 -3.28 -15.04
N ASN A 3 20.94 -4.33 -15.75
CA ASN A 3 20.06 -5.45 -16.11
C ASN A 3 19.77 -6.35 -14.90
N LEU A 4 20.77 -6.64 -14.07
CA LEU A 4 20.59 -7.37 -12.81
C LEU A 4 19.57 -6.68 -11.89
N LYS A 5 19.68 -5.36 -11.70
CA LYS A 5 18.68 -4.59 -10.91
C LYS A 5 17.25 -4.71 -11.47
N ARG A 6 17.09 -4.72 -12.80
CA ARG A 6 15.78 -4.92 -13.44
C ARG A 6 15.25 -6.33 -13.25
N ILE A 7 16.11 -7.34 -13.33
CA ILE A 7 15.73 -8.74 -13.07
C ILE A 7 15.27 -8.90 -11.61
N PHE A 8 16.04 -8.41 -10.64
CA PHE A 8 15.64 -8.44 -9.23
C PHE A 8 14.33 -7.70 -8.97
N LEU A 9 14.14 -6.53 -9.60
CA LEU A 9 12.87 -5.80 -9.49
C LEU A 9 11.70 -6.59 -10.09
N GLY A 10 11.88 -7.20 -11.26
CA GLY A 10 10.87 -8.06 -11.89
C GLY A 10 10.52 -9.25 -11.01
N VAL A 11 11.51 -9.94 -10.45
CA VAL A 11 11.32 -11.06 -9.51
C VAL A 11 10.58 -10.61 -8.26
N PHE A 12 10.95 -9.46 -7.69
CA PHE A 12 10.26 -8.90 -6.53
C PHE A 12 8.79 -8.59 -6.82
N ILE A 13 8.48 -7.97 -7.95
CA ILE A 13 7.10 -7.69 -8.37
C ILE A 13 6.33 -9.00 -8.57
N LEU A 14 6.93 -10.01 -9.22
CA LEU A 14 6.31 -11.31 -9.40
C LEU A 14 5.99 -11.97 -8.05
N LEU A 15 6.93 -11.98 -7.11
CA LEU A 15 6.71 -12.50 -5.77
C LEU A 15 5.60 -11.74 -5.03
N LEU A 16 5.59 -10.42 -5.13
CA LEU A 16 4.53 -9.59 -4.54
C LEU A 16 3.16 -9.98 -5.09
N ILE A 17 3.03 -10.15 -6.42
CA ILE A 17 1.79 -10.59 -7.06
C ILE A 17 1.38 -11.97 -6.53
N LEU A 18 2.30 -12.93 -6.46
CA LEU A 18 2.01 -14.27 -5.96
C LEU A 18 1.54 -14.27 -4.49
N VAL A 19 2.18 -13.46 -3.64
CA VAL A 19 1.77 -13.30 -2.24
C VAL A 19 0.38 -12.69 -2.15
N VAL A 20 0.08 -11.66 -2.95
CA VAL A 20 -1.26 -11.03 -2.97
C VAL A 20 -2.30 -12.04 -3.46
N LEU A 21 -2.02 -12.81 -4.50
CA LEU A 21 -2.94 -13.84 -5.00
C LEU A 21 -3.21 -14.92 -3.96
N ALA A 22 -2.16 -15.48 -3.35
CA ALA A 22 -2.29 -16.47 -2.29
C ALA A 22 -3.09 -15.89 -1.11
N PHE A 23 -2.79 -14.67 -0.68
CA PHE A 23 -3.53 -13.99 0.38
C PHE A 23 -5.02 -13.83 0.04
N VAL A 24 -5.35 -13.41 -1.18
CA VAL A 24 -6.73 -13.24 -1.64
C VAL A 24 -7.48 -14.57 -1.67
N LEU A 25 -6.83 -15.64 -2.15
CA LEU A 25 -7.44 -16.96 -2.24
C LEU A 25 -7.63 -17.61 -0.86
N GLU A 26 -6.66 -17.48 0.04
CA GLU A 26 -6.74 -18.04 1.40
C GLU A 26 -7.74 -17.27 2.28
N ASN A 27 -7.93 -15.97 2.02
CA ASN A 27 -8.73 -15.10 2.88
C ASN A 27 -10.02 -14.63 2.18
N GLN A 28 -10.80 -15.58 1.64
CA GLN A 28 -12.12 -15.33 1.04
C GLN A 28 -13.26 -15.18 2.07
N GLN A 29 -12.94 -15.24 3.36
CA GLN A 29 -13.92 -15.10 4.42
C GLN A 29 -14.59 -13.70 4.38
N SER A 30 -15.90 -13.69 4.21
CA SER A 30 -16.72 -12.49 4.28
C SER A 30 -16.77 -11.93 5.70
N VAL A 31 -16.40 -10.66 5.85
CA VAL A 31 -16.47 -9.93 7.11
C VAL A 31 -17.26 -8.64 6.90
N SER A 32 -17.99 -8.22 7.93
CA SER A 32 -18.58 -6.88 8.00
C SER A 32 -17.71 -6.01 8.88
N LEU A 33 -17.42 -4.80 8.43
CA LEU A 33 -16.71 -3.81 9.22
C LEU A 33 -17.74 -2.96 9.98
N LEU A 34 -17.62 -2.93 11.31
CA LEU A 34 -18.42 -2.06 12.14
C LEU A 34 -17.71 -0.71 12.28
N PHE A 35 -18.33 0.36 11.78
CA PHE A 35 -17.82 1.71 11.90
C PHE A 35 -18.83 2.57 12.63
N LEU A 36 -18.45 3.13 13.79
CA LEU A 36 -19.29 4.05 14.56
C LEU A 36 -20.69 3.47 14.88
N GLY A 37 -20.77 2.15 15.09
CA GLY A 37 -22.03 1.44 15.34
C GLY A 37 -22.84 1.06 14.09
N LEU A 38 -22.41 1.47 12.89
CA LEU A 38 -23.02 1.08 11.63
C LEU A 38 -22.26 -0.10 11.01
N SER A 39 -22.96 -1.17 10.66
CA SER A 39 -22.39 -2.32 9.96
C SER A 39 -22.25 -2.02 8.48
N GLY A 40 -21.02 -2.08 7.97
CA GLY A 40 -20.74 -2.02 6.54
C GLY A 40 -21.15 -3.30 5.80
N PRO A 41 -21.15 -3.25 4.46
CA PRO A 41 -21.41 -4.43 3.64
C PRO A 41 -20.40 -5.55 3.93
N GLN A 42 -20.84 -6.80 3.77
CA GLN A 42 -19.97 -7.96 3.92
C GLN A 42 -19.06 -8.07 2.71
N LEU A 43 -17.76 -7.98 2.94
CA LEU A 43 -16.73 -8.10 1.91
C LEU A 43 -15.67 -9.11 2.38
N PRO A 44 -15.03 -9.85 1.47
CA PRO A 44 -13.88 -10.66 1.82
C PRO A 44 -12.80 -9.83 2.52
N ILE A 45 -12.27 -10.33 3.64
CA ILE A 45 -11.21 -9.64 4.40
C ILE A 45 -10.00 -9.33 3.51
N SER A 46 -9.72 -10.19 2.54
CA SER A 46 -8.66 -9.98 1.56
C SER A 46 -8.81 -8.68 0.78
N LEU A 47 -10.01 -8.37 0.29
CA LEU A 47 -10.27 -7.14 -0.46
C LEU A 47 -10.06 -5.91 0.42
N ILE A 48 -10.54 -5.95 1.66
CA ILE A 48 -10.38 -4.84 2.62
C ILE A 48 -8.90 -4.54 2.86
N VAL A 49 -8.10 -5.57 3.13
CA VAL A 49 -6.67 -5.41 3.42
C VAL A 49 -5.89 -4.96 2.19
N VAL A 50 -6.18 -5.52 1.00
CA VAL A 50 -5.52 -5.12 -0.25
C VAL A 50 -5.84 -3.66 -0.58
N LEU A 51 -7.09 -3.23 -0.44
CA LEU A 51 -7.48 -1.83 -0.65
C LEU A 51 -6.78 -0.90 0.35
N ALA A 52 -6.71 -1.27 1.63
CA ALA A 52 -5.98 -0.50 2.63
C ALA A 52 -4.49 -0.38 2.29
N LEU A 53 -3.85 -1.46 1.82
CA LEU A 53 -2.46 -1.46 1.39
C LEU A 53 -2.24 -0.54 0.18
N LEU A 54 -3.12 -0.59 -0.82
CA LEU A 54 -3.05 0.28 -1.99
C LEU A 54 -3.25 1.75 -1.61
N ILE A 55 -4.24 2.06 -0.76
CA ILE A 55 -4.47 3.41 -0.26
C ILE A 55 -3.25 3.90 0.52
N GLY A 56 -2.69 3.09 1.41
CA GLY A 56 -1.47 3.42 2.16
C GLY A 56 -0.27 3.68 1.24
N MET A 57 -0.11 2.85 0.19
CA MET A 57 0.95 3.03 -0.81
C MET A 57 0.81 4.33 -1.61
N LEU A 58 -0.42 4.79 -1.88
CA LEU A 58 -0.67 6.09 -2.52
C LEU A 58 -0.49 7.27 -1.55
N MET A 59 -0.98 7.11 -0.32
CA MET A 59 -0.91 8.15 0.72
C MET A 59 0.52 8.44 1.16
N GLY A 60 1.38 7.42 1.26
CA GLY A 60 2.78 7.58 1.67
C GLY A 60 3.57 8.61 0.84
N PRO A 61 3.63 8.49 -0.50
CA PRO A 61 4.26 9.47 -1.38
C PRO A 61 3.58 10.83 -1.34
N VAL A 62 2.25 10.89 -1.24
CA VAL A 62 1.50 12.16 -1.16
C VAL A 62 1.90 12.91 0.11
N LEU A 63 1.84 12.26 1.26
CA LEU A 63 2.28 12.83 2.54
C LEU A 63 3.78 13.19 2.50
N GLY A 64 4.62 12.28 2.01
CA GLY A 64 6.06 12.52 1.84
C GLY A 64 6.37 13.73 0.95
N TRP A 65 5.56 13.99 -0.07
CA TRP A 65 5.67 15.17 -0.91
C TRP A 65 5.27 16.45 -0.17
N PHE A 66 4.13 16.44 0.51
CA PHE A 66 3.65 17.58 1.30
C PHE A 66 4.60 17.95 2.45
N LEU A 67 5.02 16.97 3.25
CA LEU A 67 5.94 17.17 4.37
C LEU A 67 7.40 17.37 3.91
N GLY A 68 7.83 16.69 2.85
CA GLY A 68 9.16 16.81 2.27
C GLY A 68 9.43 18.18 1.64
N ARG A 69 8.40 18.84 1.09
CA ARG A 69 8.49 20.26 0.66
C ARG A 69 8.76 21.19 1.84
N SER A 70 8.10 20.97 2.98
CA SER A 70 8.34 21.76 4.21
C SER A 70 9.79 21.61 4.70
N SER A 71 10.34 20.38 4.70
CA SER A 71 11.72 20.12 5.12
C SER A 71 12.78 20.71 4.17
N ARG A 72 12.56 20.65 2.85
CA ARG A 72 13.48 21.28 1.87
C ARG A 72 13.39 22.81 1.88
N ALA A 73 12.22 23.38 2.13
CA ALA A 73 12.04 24.84 2.25
C ALA A 73 12.69 25.40 3.54
N ALA A 74 12.57 24.69 4.67
CA ALA A 74 13.22 25.07 5.92
C ALA A 74 14.77 25.06 5.79
N ARG A 75 15.32 24.08 5.06
CA ARG A 75 16.78 23.97 4.87
C ARG A 75 17.37 25.07 3.98
N LYS A 76 16.58 25.68 3.08
CA LYS A 76 16.99 26.85 2.28
C LYS A 76 16.96 28.18 3.06
N ARG A 77 16.29 28.25 4.21
CA ARG A 77 16.23 29.45 5.05
C ARG A 77 17.37 29.52 6.08
N LEU A 78 18.15 28.45 6.20
CA LEU A 78 19.24 28.29 7.16
C LEU A 78 20.63 28.22 6.49
N VAL A 79 20.71 28.45 5.16
CA VAL A 79 21.96 28.59 4.40
C VAL A 79 22.01 29.99 3.83
#